data_AF-A0A3C1D9X6-F1
#
_entry.id   AF-A0A3C1D9X6-F1
#
_cell.length_a   1.000
_cell.length_b   1.000
_cell.length_c   1.000
_cell.angle_alpha   90.00
_cell.angle_beta   90.00
_cell.angle_gamma   90.00
#
_symmetry.space_group_name_H-M   'P 1'
#
loop_
_entity.id
_entity.type
_entity.pdbx_description
1 polymer ?
#
loop_
_entity_poly.entity_id
_entity_poly.type
_entity_poly.pdbx_seq_one_letter_code
_entity_poly.pdbx_strand_id
1 'polypeptide(L)'
;MVDMTNPIRPALDSQRGFSLTEMLLALALFVILTGMVAMGIPVATRTYTRAVDGSNAQTLLSTATTTLRDELSLATGTMEVGDQRYYEDALGQWCRLETKDAGTTDARIVKQVYKSAEGGSGPDTTAMDGEADLITAAAITDSLGLSFEGELEYDSANDLFRIRGLQVIGPGDASLASIPDEVGGVYEVKAVMLEERA
;
A
#
# COMPACT_ATOMS: atom_id res chain seq x y z
N MET A 1 31.14 68.18 35.90
CA MET A 1 29.82 68.44 35.30
C MET A 1 29.67 67.45 34.16
N VAL A 2 29.02 66.31 34.44
CA VAL A 2 28.95 65.16 33.52
C VAL A 2 27.81 65.40 32.55
N ASP A 3 28.15 65.49 31.26
CA ASP A 3 27.19 65.60 30.17
C ASP A 3 26.42 64.27 30.04
N MET A 4 25.23 64.23 30.64
CA MET A 4 24.25 63.14 30.48
C MET A 4 23.48 63.33 29.16
N THR A 5 24.19 63.36 28.03
CA THR A 5 23.53 63.25 26.72
C THR A 5 23.22 61.77 26.48
N ASN A 6 21.99 61.40 26.83
CA ASN A 6 21.41 60.08 26.63
C ASN A 6 21.45 59.71 25.11
N PRO A 7 22.21 58.67 24.70
CA PRO A 7 22.38 58.32 23.28
C PRO A 7 21.14 57.70 22.64
N ILE A 8 20.06 57.49 23.40
CA ILE A 8 18.83 56.85 22.93
C ILE A 8 17.94 57.82 22.14
N ARG A 9 18.11 59.14 22.33
CA ARG A 9 17.25 60.16 21.68
C ARG A 9 17.38 60.26 20.15
N PRO A 10 18.58 60.28 19.53
CA PRO A 10 18.67 60.34 18.07
C PRO A 10 18.33 59.01 17.38
N ALA A 11 18.31 57.89 18.10
CA ALA A 11 17.95 56.59 17.52
C ALA A 11 16.44 56.48 17.21
N LEU A 12 15.59 57.18 17.98
CA LEU A 12 14.13 57.17 17.80
C LEU A 12 13.63 58.22 16.80
N ASP A 13 14.44 59.26 16.50
CA ASP A 13 14.08 60.34 15.57
C ASP A 13 14.35 59.97 14.09
N SER A 14 14.88 58.77 13.85
CA SER A 14 15.04 58.19 12.51
C SER A 14 13.84 57.36 12.05
N GLN A 15 12.75 57.32 12.84
CA GLN A 15 11.49 56.67 12.44
C GLN A 15 10.79 57.49 11.35
N ARG A 16 11.31 57.43 10.14
CA ARG A 16 10.57 57.75 8.93
C ARG A 16 9.40 56.76 8.86
N GLY A 17 8.20 57.23 9.19
CA GLY A 17 6.97 56.46 8.96
C GLY A 17 6.87 56.09 7.48
N PHE A 18 6.31 54.91 7.19
CA PHE A 18 6.10 54.46 5.81
C PHE A 18 5.28 55.48 5.03
N SER A 19 5.77 55.85 3.85
CA SER A 19 5.01 56.68 2.93
C SER A 19 3.74 55.95 2.48
N LEU A 20 2.67 56.70 2.18
CA LEU A 20 1.41 56.15 1.66
C LEU A 20 1.63 55.30 0.39
N THR A 21 2.59 55.68 -0.45
CA THR A 21 2.99 54.94 -1.64
C THR A 21 3.71 53.63 -1.30
N GLU A 22 4.52 53.60 -0.25
CA GLU A 22 5.23 52.39 0.20
C GLU A 22 4.25 51.40 0.83
N MET A 23 3.26 51.88 1.59
CA MET A 23 2.19 51.03 2.12
C MET A 23 1.30 50.46 1.01
N LEU A 24 0.93 51.26 0.01
CA LEU A 24 0.16 50.77 -1.14
C LEU A 24 0.96 49.75 -1.96
N LEU A 25 2.25 50.00 -2.17
CA LEU A 25 3.13 49.07 -2.87
C LEU A 25 3.28 47.76 -2.10
N ALA A 26 3.50 47.83 -0.77
CA ALA A 26 3.58 46.65 0.09
C ALA A 26 2.27 45.85 0.05
N LEU A 27 1.12 46.52 0.17
CA LEU A 27 -0.19 45.89 0.09
C LEU A 27 -0.42 45.22 -1.27
N ALA A 28 -0.04 45.89 -2.37
CA ALA A 28 -0.13 45.31 -3.70
C ALA A 28 0.71 44.03 -3.83
N LEU A 29 1.94 44.04 -3.30
CA LEU A 29 2.79 42.84 -3.26
C LEU A 29 2.17 41.73 -2.42
N PHE A 30 1.62 42.05 -1.26
CA PHE A 30 0.93 41.06 -0.41
C PHE A 30 -0.26 40.43 -1.13
N VAL A 31 -1.11 41.21 -1.80
CA VAL A 31 -2.25 40.67 -2.56
C VAL A 31 -1.79 39.72 -3.65
N ILE A 32 -0.72 40.07 -4.39
CA ILE A 32 -0.15 39.21 -5.43
C ILE A 32 0.40 37.92 -4.82
N LEU A 33 1.16 38.01 -3.73
CA LEU A 33 1.73 36.85 -3.04
C LEU A 33 0.65 35.93 -2.47
N THR A 34 -0.36 36.48 -1.80
CA THR A 34 -1.49 35.72 -1.29
C THR A 34 -2.28 35.06 -2.42
N GLY A 35 -2.47 35.75 -3.55
CA GLY A 35 -3.08 35.17 -4.75
C GLY A 35 -2.29 33.99 -5.32
N MET A 36 -0.97 34.12 -5.42
CA MET A 36 -0.08 33.03 -5.85
C MET A 36 -0.16 31.82 -4.92
N VAL A 37 -0.10 32.04 -3.60
CA VAL A 37 -0.16 30.98 -2.60
C VAL A 37 -1.53 30.29 -2.62
N ALA A 38 -2.62 31.05 -2.72
CA ALA A 38 -3.98 30.51 -2.76
C ALA A 38 -4.21 29.59 -3.97
N MET A 39 -3.61 29.90 -5.13
CA MET A 39 -3.68 29.05 -6.31
C MET A 39 -2.67 27.88 -6.27
N GLY A 40 -1.49 28.11 -5.69
CA GLY A 40 -0.40 27.13 -5.67
C GLY A 40 -0.59 25.98 -4.68
N ILE A 41 -1.11 26.25 -3.48
CA ILE A 41 -1.26 25.23 -2.42
C ILE A 41 -2.12 24.06 -2.88
N PRO A 42 -3.34 24.25 -3.44
CA PRO A 42 -4.19 23.11 -3.84
C PRO A 42 -3.57 22.23 -4.93
N VAL A 43 -2.81 22.84 -5.84
CA VAL A 43 -2.10 22.09 -6.88
C VAL A 43 -0.97 21.29 -6.26
N ALA A 44 -0.16 21.92 -5.40
CA ALA A 44 0.96 21.28 -4.73
C ALA A 44 0.49 20.10 -3.85
N THR A 45 -0.59 20.27 -3.09
CA THR A 45 -1.16 19.20 -2.26
C THR A 45 -1.69 18.05 -3.11
N ARG A 46 -2.36 18.32 -4.23
CA ARG A 46 -2.84 17.28 -5.16
C ARG A 46 -1.69 16.51 -5.82
N THR A 47 -0.62 17.20 -6.21
CA THR A 47 0.56 16.53 -6.77
C THR A 47 1.30 15.71 -5.71
N TYR A 48 1.39 16.24 -4.49
CA TYR A 48 2.04 15.55 -3.38
C TYR A 48 1.28 14.27 -3.00
N THR A 49 -0.03 14.37 -2.79
CA THR A 49 -0.89 13.20 -2.48
C THR A 49 -0.78 12.13 -3.55
N ARG A 50 -0.91 12.50 -4.83
CA ARG A 50 -0.75 11.55 -5.94
C ARG A 50 0.64 10.87 -5.95
N ALA A 51 1.71 11.61 -5.66
CA ALA A 51 3.05 11.05 -5.62
C ALA A 51 3.24 10.11 -4.43
N VAL A 52 2.69 10.46 -3.26
CA VAL A 52 2.71 9.64 -2.05
C VAL A 52 1.89 8.36 -2.26
N ASP A 53 0.67 8.45 -2.79
CA ASP A 53 -0.19 7.29 -3.03
C ASP A 53 0.47 6.30 -4.00
N GLY A 54 1.11 6.81 -5.06
CA GLY A 54 1.89 5.98 -5.98
C GLY A 54 3.09 5.29 -5.32
N SER A 55 3.83 6.00 -4.48
CA SER A 55 4.96 5.43 -3.72
C SER A 55 4.51 4.38 -2.70
N ASN A 56 3.42 4.66 -1.99
CA ASN A 56 2.82 3.76 -1.02
C ASN A 56 2.28 2.52 -1.72
N ALA A 57 1.66 2.66 -2.89
CA ALA A 57 1.17 1.54 -3.69
C ALA A 57 2.32 0.61 -4.13
N GLN A 58 3.45 1.17 -4.57
CA GLN A 58 4.62 0.36 -4.92
C GLN A 58 5.22 -0.36 -3.71
N THR A 59 5.27 0.31 -2.55
CA THR A 59 5.73 -0.29 -1.31
C THR A 59 4.80 -1.42 -0.88
N LEU A 60 3.49 -1.18 -0.89
CA LEU A 60 2.47 -2.19 -0.59
C LEU A 60 2.57 -3.40 -1.52
N LEU A 61 2.73 -3.17 -2.84
CA LEU A 61 2.87 -4.24 -3.81
C LEU A 61 4.15 -5.06 -3.57
N SER A 62 5.27 -4.41 -3.24
CA SER A 62 6.52 -5.09 -2.94
C SER A 62 6.43 -5.92 -1.65
N THR A 63 5.80 -5.37 -0.61
CA THR A 63 5.52 -6.09 0.63
C THR A 63 4.56 -7.26 0.38
N ALA A 64 3.49 -7.05 -0.39
CA ALA A 64 2.55 -8.08 -0.86
C ALA A 64 3.27 -9.25 -1.53
N THR A 65 4.07 -8.92 -2.53
CA THR A 65 4.87 -9.88 -3.27
C THR A 65 5.81 -10.68 -2.35
N THR A 66 6.46 -10.01 -1.40
CA THR A 66 7.40 -10.66 -0.48
C THR A 66 6.68 -11.58 0.51
N THR A 67 5.62 -11.11 1.17
CA THR A 67 4.88 -11.95 2.13
C THR A 67 4.17 -13.12 1.44
N LEU A 68 3.61 -12.91 0.24
CA LEU A 68 3.04 -14.00 -0.55
C LEU A 68 4.10 -15.02 -0.94
N ARG A 69 5.31 -14.58 -1.30
CA ARG A 69 6.44 -15.48 -1.54
C ARG A 69 6.80 -16.27 -0.30
N ASP A 70 6.96 -15.61 0.84
CA ASP A 70 7.38 -16.25 2.08
C ASP A 70 6.33 -17.29 2.52
N GLU A 71 5.04 -16.96 2.43
CA GLU A 71 3.94 -17.87 2.73
C GLU A 71 3.91 -19.08 1.79
N LEU A 72 3.93 -18.84 0.47
CA LEU A 72 3.75 -19.91 -0.53
C LEU A 72 5.02 -20.74 -0.75
N SER A 73 6.21 -20.18 -0.53
CA SER A 73 7.47 -20.94 -0.63
C SER A 73 7.62 -21.95 0.50
N LEU A 74 7.01 -21.69 1.66
CA LEU A 74 6.96 -22.59 2.80
C LEU A 74 5.82 -23.61 2.72
N ALA A 75 5.00 -23.56 1.67
CA ALA A 75 3.91 -24.51 1.51
C ALA A 75 4.45 -25.92 1.25
N THR A 76 3.87 -26.91 1.93
CA THR A 76 4.34 -28.31 1.91
C THR A 76 3.51 -29.23 1.04
N GLY A 77 2.28 -28.83 0.73
CA GLY A 77 1.34 -29.61 -0.05
C GLY A 77 0.31 -28.73 -0.73
N THR A 78 -0.32 -29.25 -1.79
CA THR A 78 -1.40 -28.58 -2.48
C THR A 78 -2.54 -29.56 -2.74
N MET A 79 -3.76 -29.04 -2.73
CA MET A 79 -4.95 -29.82 -3.07
C MET A 79 -5.96 -28.96 -3.81
N GLU A 80 -6.49 -29.49 -4.90
CA GLU A 80 -7.61 -28.90 -5.62
C GLU A 80 -8.90 -29.58 -5.17
N VAL A 81 -9.88 -28.77 -4.74
CA VAL A 81 -11.20 -29.24 -4.37
C VAL A 81 -12.24 -28.38 -5.09
N GLY A 82 -12.83 -28.93 -6.14
CA GLY A 82 -13.68 -28.15 -7.05
C GLY A 82 -12.82 -27.21 -7.90
N ASP A 83 -13.24 -25.94 -8.02
CA ASP A 83 -12.45 -24.90 -8.69
C ASP A 83 -11.39 -24.27 -7.77
N GLN A 84 -11.47 -24.58 -6.46
CA GLN A 84 -10.69 -23.95 -5.41
C GLN A 84 -9.38 -24.67 -5.14
N ARG A 85 -8.32 -23.90 -4.95
CA ARG A 85 -7.01 -24.42 -4.57
C ARG A 85 -6.65 -24.11 -3.12
N TYR A 86 -6.28 -25.17 -2.43
CA TYR A 86 -5.79 -25.14 -1.07
C TYR A 86 -4.30 -25.51 -1.06
N TYR A 87 -3.58 -24.95 -0.11
CA TYR A 87 -2.19 -25.30 0.17
C TYR A 87 -2.03 -25.59 1.65
N GLU A 88 -1.12 -26.47 1.98
CA GLU A 88 -0.72 -26.73 3.36
C GLU A 88 0.41 -25.76 3.72
N ASP A 89 0.24 -24.99 4.80
CA ASP A 89 1.25 -24.06 5.27
C ASP A 89 2.37 -24.74 6.07
N ALA A 90 3.36 -23.97 6.52
CA ALA A 90 4.49 -24.47 7.31
C ALA A 90 4.10 -25.15 8.63
N LEU A 91 2.88 -24.92 9.12
CA LEU A 91 2.35 -25.48 10.37
C LEU A 91 1.51 -26.74 10.13
N GLY A 92 1.37 -27.18 8.87
CA GLY A 92 0.53 -28.32 8.51
C GLY A 92 -0.96 -27.99 8.45
N GLN A 93 -1.32 -26.71 8.33
CA GLN A 93 -2.71 -26.27 8.26
C GLN A 93 -3.12 -26.04 6.81
N TRP A 94 -4.31 -26.50 6.44
CA TRP A 94 -4.84 -26.27 5.10
C TRP A 94 -5.37 -24.84 4.98
N CYS A 95 -4.88 -24.15 3.97
CA CYS A 95 -5.09 -22.72 3.80
C CYS A 95 -5.53 -22.38 2.38
N ARG A 96 -6.27 -21.28 2.24
CA ARG A 96 -6.66 -20.68 0.96
C ARG A 96 -6.41 -19.18 1.00
N LEU A 97 -5.93 -18.64 -0.11
CA LEU A 97 -5.83 -17.20 -0.33
C LEU A 97 -7.09 -16.67 -1.01
N GLU A 98 -7.63 -15.58 -0.51
CA GLU A 98 -8.79 -14.90 -1.11
C GLU A 98 -8.59 -13.38 -1.05
N THR A 99 -9.14 -12.66 -2.03
CA THR A 99 -9.29 -11.20 -1.91
C THR A 99 -10.67 -10.88 -1.32
N LYS A 100 -10.71 -10.19 -0.18
CA LYS A 100 -11.94 -9.58 0.36
C LYS A 100 -12.10 -8.17 -0.18
N ASP A 101 -13.35 -7.73 -0.35
CA ASP A 101 -13.72 -6.37 -0.76
C ASP A 101 -13.03 -5.93 -2.07
N ALA A 102 -12.83 -6.89 -2.98
CA ALA A 102 -12.12 -6.71 -4.25
C ALA A 102 -12.68 -5.52 -5.06
N GLY A 103 -11.79 -4.79 -5.70
CA GLY A 103 -12.15 -3.61 -6.50
C GLY A 103 -12.34 -2.32 -5.71
N THR A 104 -12.16 -2.34 -4.38
CA THR A 104 -12.29 -1.16 -3.53
C THR A 104 -10.96 -0.82 -2.83
N THR A 105 -10.89 0.35 -2.19
CA THR A 105 -9.78 0.71 -1.31
C THR A 105 -9.76 -0.09 0.00
N ASP A 106 -10.81 -0.84 0.32
CA ASP A 106 -10.84 -1.74 1.48
C ASP A 106 -10.36 -3.15 1.10
N ALA A 107 -10.00 -3.37 -0.17
CA ALA A 107 -9.55 -4.67 -0.65
C ALA A 107 -8.34 -5.17 0.13
N ARG A 108 -8.37 -6.44 0.50
CA ARG A 108 -7.28 -7.09 1.25
C ARG A 108 -7.14 -8.55 0.89
N ILE A 109 -5.91 -9.05 0.97
CA ILE A 109 -5.62 -10.47 0.79
C ILE A 109 -5.67 -11.17 2.15
N VAL A 110 -6.55 -12.15 2.26
CA VAL A 110 -6.75 -12.93 3.48
C VAL A 110 -6.28 -14.37 3.29
N LYS A 111 -5.74 -14.93 4.37
CA LYS A 111 -5.48 -16.36 4.55
C LYS A 111 -6.62 -16.95 5.34
N GLN A 112 -7.38 -17.84 4.73
CA GLN A 112 -8.39 -18.63 5.42
C GLN A 112 -7.81 -19.99 5.77
N VAL A 113 -7.92 -20.37 7.04
CA VAL A 113 -7.42 -21.64 7.58
C VAL A 113 -8.60 -22.59 7.76
N TYR A 114 -8.43 -23.81 7.33
CA TYR A 114 -9.43 -24.88 7.35
C TYR A 114 -8.94 -26.04 8.21
N LYS A 115 -9.87 -26.73 8.84
CA LYS A 115 -9.57 -28.00 9.53
C LYS A 115 -9.22 -29.07 8.52
N SER A 116 -8.46 -30.08 8.95
CA SER A 116 -8.25 -31.28 8.13
C SER A 116 -9.52 -32.14 8.10
N ALA A 117 -9.83 -32.71 6.94
CA ALA A 117 -10.96 -33.62 6.77
C ALA A 117 -10.80 -34.89 7.63
N GLU A 118 -11.93 -35.51 8.00
CA GLU A 118 -11.93 -36.81 8.67
C GLU A 118 -11.24 -37.86 7.79
N GLY A 119 -10.03 -38.27 8.18
CA GLY A 119 -9.15 -39.15 7.39
C GLY A 119 -7.81 -38.52 6.98
N GLY A 120 -7.61 -37.22 7.25
CA GLY A 120 -6.30 -36.55 7.19
C GLY A 120 -5.75 -36.24 5.80
N SER A 121 -6.50 -36.51 4.74
CA SER A 121 -6.07 -36.34 3.34
C SER A 121 -6.69 -35.10 2.68
N GLY A 122 -6.53 -33.92 3.29
CA GLY A 122 -7.00 -32.65 2.72
C GLY A 122 -7.79 -31.75 3.67
N PRO A 123 -8.22 -30.56 3.20
CA PRO A 123 -9.08 -29.65 3.95
C PRO A 123 -10.52 -30.17 4.07
N ASP A 124 -11.13 -29.97 5.24
CA ASP A 124 -12.58 -29.88 5.37
C ASP A 124 -13.04 -28.49 4.90
N THR A 125 -13.44 -28.41 3.64
CA THR A 125 -13.90 -27.16 3.01
C THR A 125 -15.15 -26.55 3.67
N THR A 126 -15.83 -27.28 4.56
CA THR A 126 -17.01 -26.79 5.29
C THR A 126 -16.68 -26.27 6.69
N ALA A 127 -15.48 -26.54 7.19
CA ALA A 127 -15.04 -26.19 8.55
C ALA A 127 -13.85 -25.23 8.53
N MET A 128 -14.12 -23.96 8.22
CA MET A 128 -13.13 -22.89 8.40
C MET A 128 -12.83 -22.70 9.89
N ASP A 129 -11.55 -22.73 10.25
CA ASP A 129 -11.05 -22.61 11.62
C ASP A 129 -10.61 -21.17 11.95
N GLY A 130 -10.20 -20.40 10.94
CA GLY A 130 -9.80 -19.02 11.12
C GLY A 130 -9.59 -18.24 9.82
N GLU A 131 -9.47 -16.93 9.96
CA GLU A 131 -9.11 -16.00 8.88
C GLU A 131 -8.09 -15.00 9.43
N ALA A 132 -7.06 -14.72 8.65
CA ALA A 132 -6.04 -13.72 8.97
C ALA A 132 -5.74 -12.85 7.75
N ASP A 133 -5.66 -11.53 7.96
CA ASP A 133 -5.15 -10.63 6.94
C ASP A 133 -3.65 -10.91 6.76
N LEU A 134 -3.23 -11.37 5.58
CA LEU A 134 -1.80 -11.55 5.29
C LEU A 134 -1.11 -10.19 5.28
N ILE A 135 -1.70 -9.25 4.55
CA ILE A 135 -1.29 -7.86 4.46
C ILE A 135 -2.53 -7.01 4.36
N THR A 136 -2.63 -6.04 5.26
CA THR A 136 -3.66 -5.02 5.19
C THR A 136 -3.02 -3.72 4.69
N ALA A 137 -3.59 -3.16 3.64
CA ALA A 137 -3.16 -1.89 3.07
C ALA A 137 -3.27 -0.73 4.08
N ALA A 138 -4.21 -0.81 5.03
CA ALA A 138 -4.31 0.11 6.17
C ALA A 138 -3.05 0.15 7.06
N ALA A 139 -2.15 -0.85 6.99
CA ALA A 139 -0.85 -0.78 7.66
C ALA A 139 0.09 0.26 7.03
N ILE A 140 -0.20 0.68 5.79
CA ILE A 140 0.58 1.67 5.03
C ILE A 140 -0.25 2.95 4.86
N THR A 141 -1.53 2.84 4.48
CA THR A 141 -2.47 3.96 4.36
C THR A 141 -3.92 3.48 4.26
N ASP A 142 -4.85 4.25 4.80
CA ASP A 142 -6.30 3.98 4.76
C ASP A 142 -6.94 4.21 3.38
N SER A 143 -6.14 4.58 2.37
CA SER A 143 -6.63 4.99 1.05
C SER A 143 -6.33 4.01 -0.09
N LEU A 144 -5.69 2.87 0.24
CA LEU A 144 -5.29 1.87 -0.73
C LEU A 144 -5.88 0.51 -0.36
N GLY A 145 -6.21 -0.30 -1.37
CA GLY A 145 -6.58 -1.71 -1.25
C GLY A 145 -5.63 -2.60 -2.03
N LEU A 146 -5.56 -3.88 -1.68
CA LEU A 146 -4.73 -4.90 -2.33
C LEU A 146 -5.63 -6.05 -2.81
N SER A 147 -5.50 -6.41 -4.09
CA SER A 147 -6.31 -7.47 -4.70
C SER A 147 -5.52 -8.27 -5.72
N PHE A 148 -5.90 -9.51 -5.95
CA PHE A 148 -5.52 -10.27 -7.14
C PHE A 148 -6.75 -10.80 -7.87
N GLU A 149 -6.58 -11.17 -9.12
CA GLU A 149 -7.65 -11.71 -9.97
C GLU A 149 -7.74 -13.23 -9.86
N GLY A 150 -8.97 -13.72 -9.76
CA GLY A 150 -9.25 -15.16 -9.78
C GLY A 150 -8.71 -15.87 -8.54
N GLU A 151 -8.18 -17.08 -8.77
CA GLU A 151 -7.76 -18.00 -7.72
C GLU A 151 -6.29 -18.36 -7.85
N LEU A 152 -5.73 -18.91 -6.77
CA LEU A 152 -4.34 -19.37 -6.75
C LEU A 152 -4.18 -20.58 -7.68
N GLU A 153 -3.41 -20.40 -8.74
CA GLU A 153 -3.04 -21.48 -9.65
C GLU A 153 -1.77 -22.19 -9.12
N TYR A 154 -1.62 -23.47 -9.44
CA TYR A 154 -0.42 -24.26 -9.12
C TYR A 154 -0.08 -25.19 -10.28
N ASP A 155 1.17 -25.10 -10.72
CA ASP A 155 1.76 -25.94 -11.75
C ASP A 155 2.60 -27.03 -11.07
N SER A 156 2.04 -28.23 -11.01
CA SER A 156 2.69 -29.40 -10.40
C SER A 156 3.89 -29.93 -11.21
N ALA A 157 4.08 -29.50 -12.46
CA ALA A 157 5.25 -29.92 -13.25
C ALA A 157 6.51 -29.12 -12.88
N ASN A 158 6.32 -27.90 -12.36
CA ASN A 158 7.39 -26.96 -12.04
C ASN A 158 7.40 -26.52 -10.56
N ASP A 159 6.51 -27.10 -9.75
CA ASP A 159 6.26 -26.73 -8.35
C ASP A 159 6.04 -25.22 -8.17
N LEU A 160 5.17 -24.64 -9.00
CA LEU A 160 5.03 -23.19 -9.12
C LEU A 160 3.61 -22.72 -8.81
N PHE A 161 3.45 -21.88 -7.81
CA PHE A 161 2.24 -21.12 -7.59
C PHE A 161 2.17 -19.93 -8.53
N ARG A 162 0.98 -19.64 -9.03
CA ARG A 162 0.68 -18.53 -9.95
C ARG A 162 -0.45 -17.68 -9.38
N ILE A 163 -0.20 -16.39 -9.22
CA ILE A 163 -1.21 -15.39 -8.83
C ILE A 163 -1.35 -14.41 -9.98
N ARG A 164 -2.56 -14.20 -10.49
CA ARG A 164 -2.81 -13.29 -11.62
C ARG A 164 -3.34 -11.96 -11.15
N GLY A 165 -3.00 -10.88 -11.86
CA GLY A 165 -3.60 -9.57 -11.67
C GLY A 165 -3.38 -8.99 -10.27
N LEU A 166 -2.26 -9.30 -9.60
CA LEU A 166 -1.93 -8.69 -8.32
C LEU A 166 -1.76 -7.18 -8.52
N GLN A 167 -2.59 -6.41 -7.82
CA GLN A 167 -2.67 -4.97 -7.97
C GLN A 167 -3.03 -4.26 -6.67
N VAL A 168 -2.68 -2.98 -6.62
CA VAL A 168 -3.05 -2.03 -5.58
C VAL A 168 -4.05 -1.04 -6.14
N ILE A 169 -5.20 -0.96 -5.48
CA ILE A 169 -6.33 -0.11 -5.83
C ILE A 169 -6.23 1.16 -4.99
N GLY A 170 -6.31 2.32 -5.65
CA GLY A 170 -6.35 3.62 -4.99
C GLY A 170 -7.74 4.26 -5.00
N PRO A 171 -7.85 5.50 -4.49
CA PRO A 171 -9.12 6.22 -4.44
C PRO A 171 -9.73 6.40 -5.82
N GLY A 172 -11.04 6.12 -5.93
CA GLY A 172 -11.76 6.10 -7.21
C GLY A 172 -11.57 4.81 -8.01
N ASP A 173 -11.24 3.72 -7.32
CA ASP A 173 -11.12 2.35 -7.84
C ASP A 173 -10.10 2.21 -8.99
N ALA A 174 -9.11 3.12 -9.01
CA ALA A 174 -8.05 3.12 -10.01
C ALA A 174 -6.90 2.23 -9.56
N SER A 175 -6.44 1.34 -10.43
CA SER A 175 -5.20 0.59 -10.21
C SER A 175 -4.00 1.56 -10.22
N LEU A 176 -3.28 1.63 -9.10
CA LEU A 176 -2.13 2.53 -8.92
C LEU A 176 -0.79 1.82 -9.09
N ALA A 177 -0.76 0.52 -8.80
CA ALA A 177 0.40 -0.33 -9.00
C ALA A 177 -0.08 -1.75 -9.31
N SER A 178 0.58 -2.41 -10.24
CA SER A 178 0.33 -3.82 -10.57
C SER A 178 1.64 -4.49 -10.96
N ILE A 179 1.65 -5.82 -10.94
CA ILE A 179 2.77 -6.56 -11.52
C ILE A 179 2.84 -6.24 -13.03
N PRO A 180 4.03 -5.89 -13.55
CA PRO A 180 4.17 -5.48 -14.94
C PRO A 180 3.79 -6.60 -15.92
N ASP A 181 3.05 -6.23 -16.97
CA ASP A 181 2.57 -7.12 -18.03
C ASP A 181 3.68 -7.76 -18.88
N GLU A 182 4.94 -7.34 -18.73
CA GLU A 182 6.08 -8.02 -19.38
C GLU A 182 6.23 -9.48 -18.92
N VAL A 183 5.62 -9.85 -17.78
CA VAL A 183 5.50 -11.23 -17.27
C VAL A 183 4.03 -11.70 -17.29
N GLY A 184 3.21 -11.16 -18.21
CA GLY A 184 1.80 -11.52 -18.39
C GLY A 184 0.88 -11.18 -17.23
N GLY A 185 1.29 -10.30 -16.31
CA GLY A 185 0.52 -9.97 -15.11
C GLY A 185 0.43 -11.13 -14.12
N VAL A 186 1.31 -12.13 -14.25
CA VAL A 186 1.34 -13.32 -13.39
C VAL A 186 2.54 -13.24 -12.44
N TYR A 187 2.26 -13.35 -11.15
CA TYR A 187 3.25 -13.57 -10.12
C TYR A 187 3.50 -15.06 -9.93
N GLU A 188 4.76 -15.47 -10.01
CA GLU A 188 5.14 -16.88 -9.85
C GLU A 188 5.98 -17.08 -8.57
N VAL A 189 5.61 -18.08 -7.76
CA VAL A 189 6.35 -18.47 -6.55
C VAL A 189 6.65 -19.96 -6.61
N LYS A 190 7.93 -20.32 -6.48
CA LYS A 190 8.34 -21.73 -6.40
C LYS A 190 8.06 -22.26 -4.99
N ALA A 191 7.33 -23.37 -4.92
CA ALA A 191 7.08 -24.13 -3.70
C ALA A 191 8.30 -25.01 -3.36
N VAL A 192 8.59 -25.17 -2.07
CA VAL A 192 9.56 -26.17 -1.61
C VAL A 192 8.79 -27.43 -1.24
N MET A 193 8.52 -28.27 -2.23
CA MET A 193 7.83 -29.54 -2.00
C MET A 193 8.72 -30.49 -1.18
N LEU A 194 8.12 -31.19 -0.21
CA LEU A 194 8.81 -32.01 0.80
C LEU A 194 9.69 -33.15 0.25
N GLU A 195 9.67 -33.44 -1.06
CA GLU A 195 10.55 -34.44 -1.67
C GLU A 195 12.03 -34.00 -1.74
N GLU A 196 12.33 -32.70 -1.62
CA GLU A 196 13.71 -32.17 -1.70
C GLU A 196 14.42 -32.08 -0.33
N ARG A 197 13.83 -32.62 0.75
CA ARG A 197 14.35 -32.59 2.14
C ARG A 197 14.85 -33.94 2.69
N ALA A 198 15.06 -34.94 1.83
CA ALA A 198 15.57 -36.27 2.21
C ALA A 198 17.10 -36.41 2.03
#